data_AF-A0A0B2UDC5-F1
#
_entry.id   AF-A0A0B2UDC5-F1
#
_cell.length_a   1.000
_cell.length_b   1.000
_cell.length_c   1.000
_cell.angle_alpha   90.00
_cell.angle_beta   90.00
_cell.angle_gamma   90.00
#
_symmetry.space_group_name_H-M   'P 1'
#
loop_
_entity.id
_entity.type
_entity.pdbx_description
1 polymer ?
#
loop_
_entity_poly.entity_id
_entity_poly.type
_entity_poly.pdbx_seq_one_letter_code
_entity_poly.pdbx_strand_id
1 'polypeptide(L)'
;MFAFVLFTLRCLCTEHLFMQESSLLTPYVDGVGSFANWNAFGESVVKINGKSTFIQLGFSSPDSSGAIVSSQPIKQDRFCIDFVIEIANQENNGNDGEEGMSIWMSGESTFEEGACYGRSCNFNGILVAIKPSGKSYIGVKAGDVHANTQNADRSFDKVVYRDFVPGDVFIVRIEQDDQLTVYIGESNNLVPVHGYKALASKKDNFIGVSAYTGKYPSSMRIIGIESYKLKNFKRLVRDESQRGGSLVWILFFIVIGVTGYYLYSIQIKKK
;
A
#
# COMPACT_ATOMS: atom_id res chain seq x y z
N MET A 1 5.19 5.71 -36.92
CA MET A 1 3.73 5.66 -36.67
C MET A 1 3.34 4.44 -35.82
N PHE A 2 3.75 3.21 -36.17
CA PHE A 2 3.45 1.99 -35.41
C PHE A 2 4.01 1.97 -33.96
N ALA A 3 5.24 2.46 -33.77
CA ALA A 3 5.86 2.56 -32.44
C ALA A 3 5.14 3.57 -31.51
N PHE A 4 4.56 4.63 -32.07
CA PHE A 4 3.81 5.63 -31.29
C PHE A 4 2.45 5.07 -30.85
N VAL A 5 1.80 4.29 -31.70
CA VAL A 5 0.56 3.57 -31.38
C VAL A 5 0.79 2.50 -30.32
N LEU A 6 1.90 1.74 -30.41
CA LEU A 6 2.28 0.77 -29.37
C LEU A 6 2.63 1.47 -28.03
N PHE A 7 3.27 2.64 -28.07
CA PHE A 7 3.59 3.42 -26.88
C PHE A 7 2.32 3.98 -26.21
N THR A 8 1.37 4.52 -26.99
CA THR A 8 0.09 4.99 -26.45
C THR A 8 -0.80 3.85 -25.94
N LEU A 9 -0.80 2.69 -26.61
CA LEU A 9 -1.44 1.46 -26.11
C LEU A 9 -0.83 1.01 -24.77
N ARG A 10 0.50 1.04 -24.64
CA ARG A 10 1.18 0.67 -23.38
C ARG A 10 0.83 1.62 -22.23
N CYS A 11 0.68 2.91 -22.49
CA CYS A 11 0.20 3.89 -21.50
C CYS A 11 -1.29 3.70 -21.12
N LEU A 12 -2.11 3.15 -22.02
CA LEU A 12 -3.52 2.82 -21.72
C LEU A 12 -3.65 1.51 -20.90
N CYS A 13 -2.66 0.63 -20.98
CA CYS A 13 -2.60 -0.67 -20.29
C CYS A 13 -2.07 -0.61 -18.84
N THR A 14 -1.81 0.57 -18.26
CA THR A 14 -1.46 0.63 -16.82
C THR A 14 -2.67 0.21 -15.98
N GLU A 15 -2.54 -0.93 -15.31
CA GLU A 15 -3.54 -1.51 -14.40
C GLU A 15 -3.75 -0.67 -13.14
N HIS A 16 -2.77 0.17 -12.80
CA HIS A 16 -2.73 0.99 -11.59
C HIS A 16 -2.84 2.47 -11.96
N LEU A 17 -3.76 3.20 -11.33
CA LEU A 17 -3.89 4.65 -11.43
C LEU A 17 -3.54 5.26 -10.07
N PHE A 18 -2.47 6.04 -10.02
CA PHE A 18 -2.01 6.68 -8.78
C PHE A 18 -3.08 7.58 -8.14
N MET A 19 -3.19 7.50 -6.82
CA MET A 19 -4.16 8.25 -6.01
C MET A 19 -3.43 9.16 -5.02
N GLN A 20 -3.29 10.43 -5.35
CA GLN A 20 -2.58 11.39 -4.51
C GLN A 20 -3.28 11.65 -3.16
N GLU A 21 -4.60 11.59 -3.12
CA GLU A 21 -5.42 11.92 -1.93
C GLU A 21 -5.21 10.93 -0.75
N SER A 22 -4.78 9.70 -1.02
CA SER A 22 -4.49 8.70 0.01
C SER A 22 -3.02 8.26 0.00
N SER A 23 -2.17 8.98 -0.75
CA SER A 23 -0.73 8.76 -0.76
C SER A 23 -0.04 9.76 0.16
N LEU A 24 1.12 9.37 0.69
CA LEU A 24 2.00 10.22 1.48
C LEU A 24 3.41 10.07 0.92
N LEU A 25 3.81 11.05 0.11
CA LEU A 25 5.08 11.08 -0.62
C LEU A 25 5.83 12.37 -0.32
N THR A 26 7.14 12.36 -0.56
CA THR A 26 7.96 13.55 -0.41
C THR A 26 7.55 14.65 -1.40
N PRO A 27 7.46 15.92 -0.97
CA PRO A 27 7.59 16.41 0.40
C PRO A 27 6.32 16.07 1.23
N TYR A 28 6.50 15.38 2.36
CA TYR A 28 5.36 14.85 3.14
C TYR A 28 4.47 15.93 3.77
N VAL A 29 5.02 17.13 3.92
CA VAL A 29 4.35 18.28 4.55
C VAL A 29 4.16 19.41 3.55
N ASP A 30 3.10 20.17 3.76
CA ASP A 30 2.82 21.39 3.02
C ASP A 30 3.68 22.58 3.50
N GLY A 31 3.43 23.76 2.92
CA GLY A 31 4.17 24.99 3.26
C GLY A 31 3.98 25.49 4.70
N VAL A 32 3.03 24.94 5.45
CA VAL A 32 2.79 25.26 6.88
C VAL A 32 3.21 24.11 7.81
N GLY A 33 3.81 23.05 7.28
CA GLY A 33 4.34 21.93 8.05
C GLY A 33 3.31 20.86 8.43
N SER A 34 2.11 20.91 7.86
CA SER A 34 1.07 19.88 8.06
C SER A 34 1.25 18.74 7.05
N PHE A 35 1.00 17.50 7.47
CA PHE A 35 1.04 16.37 6.53
C PHE A 35 -0.04 16.51 5.45
N ALA A 36 0.34 16.39 4.18
CA ALA A 36 -0.59 16.55 3.07
C ALA A 36 -1.56 15.36 3.02
N ASN A 37 -2.87 15.60 3.22
CA ASN A 37 -3.94 14.59 3.25
C ASN A 37 -3.87 13.56 4.39
N TRP A 38 -3.07 13.84 5.43
CA TRP A 38 -2.95 12.99 6.61
C TRP A 38 -2.98 13.84 7.89
N ASN A 39 -3.62 13.31 8.92
CA ASN A 39 -3.67 13.90 10.25
C ASN A 39 -2.67 13.17 11.14
N ALA A 40 -1.76 13.91 11.77
CA ALA A 40 -0.84 13.35 12.75
C ALA A 40 -1.42 13.41 14.17
N PHE A 41 -1.13 12.38 14.96
CA PHE A 41 -1.51 12.24 16.36
C PHE A 41 -0.30 11.79 17.17
N GLY A 42 -0.23 12.23 18.43
CA GLY A 42 0.91 11.94 19.29
C GLY A 42 2.22 12.49 18.73
N GLU A 43 3.30 11.75 18.97
CA GLU A 43 4.65 12.18 18.65
C GLU A 43 5.04 11.74 17.23
N SER A 44 5.23 12.70 16.33
CA SER A 44 5.68 12.42 14.97
C SER A 44 6.66 13.48 14.48
N VAL A 45 7.61 13.07 13.64
CA VAL A 45 8.59 13.99 13.06
C VAL A 45 8.95 13.59 11.65
N VAL A 46 9.00 14.59 10.76
CA VAL A 46 9.60 14.44 9.44
C VAL A 46 11.08 14.75 9.55
N LYS A 47 11.93 13.80 9.18
CA LYS A 47 13.39 13.98 9.17
C LYS A 47 13.90 13.94 7.75
N ILE A 48 14.80 14.87 7.47
CA ILE A 48 15.60 14.92 6.25
C ILE A 48 17.06 14.80 6.69
N ASN A 49 17.70 13.70 6.34
CA ASN A 49 19.12 13.46 6.63
C ASN A 49 19.85 13.14 5.33
N GLY A 50 20.54 14.14 4.78
CA GLY A 50 21.24 14.04 3.50
C GLY A 50 20.25 13.75 2.35
N LYS A 51 20.30 12.53 1.81
CA LYS A 51 19.39 12.07 0.74
C LYS A 51 18.21 11.24 1.24
N SER A 52 18.15 10.94 2.54
CA SER A 52 17.06 10.16 3.13
C SER A 52 16.02 11.10 3.75
N THR A 53 14.77 10.90 3.37
CA THR A 53 13.62 11.67 3.88
C THR A 53 12.56 10.70 4.33
N PHE A 54 12.17 10.74 5.60
CA PHE A 54 11.22 9.79 6.17
C PHE A 54 10.39 10.41 7.29
N ILE A 55 9.30 9.74 7.62
CA ILE A 55 8.46 10.04 8.77
C ILE A 55 8.83 9.07 9.88
N GLN A 56 9.12 9.60 11.06
CA GLN A 56 9.30 8.81 12.26
C GLN A 56 8.07 8.98 13.15
N LEU A 57 7.40 7.87 13.45
CA LEU A 57 6.31 7.82 14.41
C LEU A 57 6.89 7.37 15.76
N GLY A 58 6.67 8.19 16.79
CA GLY A 58 7.43 8.13 18.02
C GLY A 58 8.87 8.66 17.87
N PHE A 59 9.42 9.19 18.95
CA PHE A 59 10.82 9.52 19.11
C PHE A 59 11.66 8.30 19.45
N SER A 60 12.97 8.38 19.24
CA SER A 60 13.92 7.33 19.67
C SER A 60 14.17 7.43 21.18
N SER A 61 13.09 7.49 21.95
CA SER A 61 13.04 7.49 23.41
C SER A 61 12.09 6.39 23.87
N PRO A 62 12.27 5.87 25.09
CA PRO A 62 11.30 4.96 25.70
C PRO A 62 9.91 5.57 25.76
N ASP A 63 8.90 4.72 25.68
CA ASP A 63 7.48 5.01 25.87
C ASP A 63 6.94 6.12 24.97
N SER A 64 7.41 6.15 23.73
CA SER A 64 6.99 7.13 22.72
C SER A 64 6.04 6.50 21.71
N SER A 65 4.96 7.23 21.40
CA SER A 65 3.88 6.77 20.52
C SER A 65 3.45 7.87 19.57
N GLY A 66 3.15 7.49 18.34
CA GLY A 66 2.62 8.42 17.35
C GLY A 66 1.90 7.71 16.24
N ALA A 67 1.02 8.44 15.56
CA ALA A 67 0.24 7.93 14.46
C ALA A 67 0.02 8.98 13.38
N ILE A 68 -0.24 8.49 12.17
CA ILE A 68 -0.81 9.26 11.08
C ILE A 68 -2.04 8.53 10.56
N VAL A 69 -3.11 9.27 10.28
CA VAL A 69 -4.36 8.74 9.73
C VAL A 69 -4.74 9.54 8.50
N SER A 70 -5.20 8.91 7.43
CA SER A 70 -5.64 9.60 6.22
C SER A 70 -6.75 10.60 6.57
N SER A 71 -6.72 11.81 5.98
CA SER A 71 -7.74 12.82 6.24
C SER A 71 -9.07 12.50 5.55
N GLN A 72 -9.03 11.64 4.52
CA GLN A 72 -10.21 11.13 3.83
C GLN A 72 -10.22 9.61 3.83
N PRO A 73 -11.41 8.98 3.81
CA PRO A 73 -11.50 7.55 3.69
C PRO A 73 -11.27 7.09 2.24
N ILE A 74 -10.91 5.81 2.08
CA ILE A 74 -10.83 5.17 0.77
C ILE A 74 -12.24 5.01 0.21
N LYS A 75 -12.48 5.61 -0.96
CA LYS A 75 -13.76 5.57 -1.67
C LYS A 75 -13.81 4.51 -2.77
N GLN A 76 -12.66 3.96 -3.12
CA GLN A 76 -12.48 3.06 -4.25
C GLN A 76 -12.83 1.63 -3.83
N ASP A 77 -13.63 0.95 -4.64
CA ASP A 77 -13.98 -0.47 -4.40
C ASP A 77 -12.78 -1.40 -4.63
N ARG A 78 -11.86 -1.00 -5.52
CA ARG A 78 -10.63 -1.73 -5.81
C ARG A 78 -9.43 -0.82 -5.71
N PHE A 79 -8.50 -1.18 -4.86
CA PHE A 79 -7.33 -0.36 -4.57
C PHE A 79 -6.13 -1.21 -4.17
N CYS A 80 -4.97 -0.59 -4.21
CA CYS A 80 -3.71 -1.12 -3.71
C CYS A 80 -3.00 0.00 -2.97
N ILE A 81 -2.49 -0.29 -1.78
CA ILE A 81 -1.77 0.68 -0.95
C ILE A 81 -0.49 0.03 -0.46
N ASP A 82 0.63 0.65 -0.81
CA ASP A 82 1.98 0.22 -0.46
C ASP A 82 2.53 1.12 0.64
N PHE A 83 2.87 0.51 1.77
CA PHE A 83 3.57 1.16 2.86
C PHE A 83 5.03 0.76 2.79
N VAL A 84 5.90 1.72 2.47
CA VAL A 84 7.34 1.53 2.42
C VAL A 84 7.92 1.86 3.79
N ILE A 85 8.44 0.84 4.47
CA ILE A 85 8.85 0.91 5.88
C ILE A 85 10.33 0.56 6.01
N GLU A 86 11.03 1.30 6.87
CA GLU A 86 12.41 1.03 7.28
C GLU A 86 12.47 0.71 8.78
N ILE A 87 13.17 -0.37 9.14
CA ILE A 87 13.54 -0.67 10.53
C ILE A 87 14.87 0.03 10.82
N ALA A 88 14.85 1.21 11.43
CA ALA A 88 16.06 2.01 11.57
C ALA A 88 16.99 1.51 12.67
N ASN A 89 16.43 1.28 13.86
CA ASN A 89 17.15 0.77 15.02
C ASN A 89 16.29 -0.27 15.73
N GLN A 90 16.93 -1.36 16.07
CA GLN A 90 16.36 -2.44 16.86
C GLN A 90 17.33 -2.79 17.97
N GLU A 91 16.95 -2.52 19.22
CA GLU A 91 17.72 -2.97 20.37
C GLU A 91 17.20 -4.36 20.77
N ASN A 92 17.94 -5.40 20.40
CA ASN A 92 17.50 -6.78 20.55
C ASN A 92 17.86 -7.30 21.95
N ASN A 93 17.07 -6.95 22.95
CA ASN A 93 17.31 -7.36 24.35
C ASN A 93 16.72 -8.73 24.72
N GLY A 94 16.36 -9.57 23.72
CA GLY A 94 15.91 -10.94 23.92
C GLY A 94 14.54 -11.12 24.60
N ASN A 95 13.94 -10.04 25.11
CA ASN A 95 12.59 -10.04 25.67
C ASN A 95 11.55 -9.73 24.61
N ASP A 96 10.33 -10.26 24.79
CA ASP A 96 9.16 -9.88 24.01
C ASP A 96 8.76 -8.44 24.33
N GLY A 97 9.39 -7.51 23.63
CA GLY A 97 9.08 -6.10 23.70
C GLY A 97 7.68 -5.77 23.16
N GLU A 98 7.14 -4.64 23.60
CA GLU A 98 5.85 -4.09 23.17
C GLU A 98 6.00 -3.11 22.00
N GLU A 99 7.23 -2.85 21.58
CA GLU A 99 7.52 -2.00 20.43
C GLU A 99 7.10 -2.62 19.11
N GLY A 100 6.73 -1.75 18.18
CA GLY A 100 6.33 -2.16 16.85
C GLY A 100 5.60 -1.05 16.13
N MET A 101 5.13 -1.40 14.95
CA MET A 101 4.30 -0.56 14.11
C MET A 101 3.00 -1.30 13.83
N SER A 102 1.90 -0.58 13.76
CA SER A 102 0.68 -1.12 13.19
C SER A 102 0.24 -0.30 11.99
N ILE A 103 -0.25 -0.99 10.97
CA ILE A 103 -1.00 -0.42 9.86
C ILE A 103 -2.42 -0.91 10.01
N TRP A 104 -3.40 -0.03 9.87
CA TRP A 104 -4.79 -0.44 9.97
C TRP A 104 -5.65 0.25 8.93
N MET A 105 -6.81 -0.36 8.71
CA MET A 105 -7.90 0.21 7.95
C MET A 105 -9.19 0.00 8.73
N SER A 106 -9.88 1.07 9.11
CA SER A 106 -11.11 1.03 9.91
C SER A 106 -12.04 2.21 9.60
N GLY A 107 -13.27 2.17 10.09
CA GLY A 107 -14.21 3.31 9.96
C GLY A 107 -13.89 4.50 10.87
N GLU A 108 -12.77 4.45 11.61
CA GLU A 108 -12.40 5.46 12.60
C GLU A 108 -11.48 6.51 11.97
N SER A 109 -11.87 7.78 12.02
CA SER A 109 -11.06 8.90 11.52
C SER A 109 -10.08 9.46 12.56
N THR A 110 -10.17 8.98 13.80
CA THR A 110 -9.35 9.42 14.94
C THR A 110 -8.47 8.30 15.43
N PHE A 111 -7.37 8.68 16.08
CA PHE A 111 -6.47 7.74 16.74
C PHE A 111 -6.82 7.62 18.23
N GLU A 112 -7.05 6.38 18.67
CA GLU A 112 -7.12 6.02 20.09
C GLU A 112 -5.85 5.25 20.44
N GLU A 113 -5.11 5.71 21.43
CA GLU A 113 -3.86 5.09 21.85
C GLU A 113 -4.08 3.74 22.55
N GLY A 114 -3.15 2.79 22.41
CA GLY A 114 -3.24 1.51 23.10
C GLY A 114 -2.15 0.49 22.77
N ALA A 115 -2.38 -0.75 23.18
CA ALA A 115 -1.40 -1.83 23.20
C ALA A 115 -1.06 -2.47 21.84
N CYS A 116 -1.73 -2.07 20.75
CA CYS A 116 -1.45 -2.54 19.40
C CYS A 116 -0.47 -1.59 18.72
N TYR A 117 0.74 -1.51 19.28
CA TYR A 117 1.85 -0.75 18.70
C TYR A 117 1.52 0.74 18.52
N GLY A 118 0.96 1.33 19.56
CA GLY A 118 0.54 2.72 19.60
C GLY A 118 -0.97 2.89 19.50
N ARG A 119 -1.73 2.00 18.85
CA ARG A 119 -3.20 2.11 18.80
C ARG A 119 -3.95 1.15 19.72
N SER A 120 -5.21 1.47 20.00
CA SER A 120 -6.18 0.56 20.62
C SER A 120 -6.34 -0.72 19.78
N CYS A 121 -6.32 -1.86 20.48
CA CYS A 121 -6.53 -3.18 19.91
C CYS A 121 -8.01 -3.54 19.73
N ASN A 122 -8.95 -2.61 19.94
CA ASN A 122 -10.38 -2.85 19.96
C ASN A 122 -11.07 -2.00 18.89
N PHE A 123 -11.24 -2.55 17.68
CA PHE A 123 -11.88 -1.84 16.58
C PHE A 123 -12.40 -2.80 15.52
N ASN A 124 -13.29 -2.32 14.64
CA ASN A 124 -13.71 -3.10 13.48
C ASN A 124 -12.93 -2.65 12.23
N GLY A 125 -12.23 -3.58 11.59
CA GLY A 125 -11.40 -3.28 10.43
C GLY A 125 -10.35 -4.34 10.15
N ILE A 126 -9.18 -3.90 9.65
CA ILE A 126 -7.99 -4.72 9.48
C ILE A 126 -6.85 -4.13 10.29
N LEU A 127 -6.08 -5.00 10.93
CA LEU A 127 -4.83 -4.71 11.61
C LEU A 127 -3.71 -5.52 10.96
N VAL A 128 -2.64 -4.84 10.58
CA VAL A 128 -1.34 -5.43 10.27
C VAL A 128 -0.38 -4.97 11.35
N ALA A 129 0.04 -5.90 12.20
CA ALA A 129 1.04 -5.70 13.24
C ALA A 129 2.43 -6.05 12.72
N ILE A 130 3.40 -5.19 12.99
CA ILE A 130 4.81 -5.38 12.65
C ILE A 130 5.59 -5.28 13.95
N LYS A 131 6.11 -6.41 14.42
CA LYS A 131 6.97 -6.48 15.59
C LYS A 131 8.41 -6.72 15.12
N PRO A 132 9.30 -5.71 15.17
CA PRO A 132 10.69 -5.89 14.79
C PRO A 132 11.48 -6.66 15.87
N SER A 133 11.08 -6.45 17.12
CA SER A 133 11.58 -6.95 18.40
C SER A 133 11.50 -8.46 18.71
N GLY A 134 12.46 -9.03 19.45
CA GLY A 134 12.30 -10.31 20.14
C GLY A 134 11.91 -11.46 19.20
N LYS A 135 10.77 -12.12 19.45
CA LYS A 135 10.16 -13.03 18.46
C LYS A 135 9.51 -12.17 17.37
N SER A 136 10.29 -11.74 16.40
CA SER A 136 9.87 -10.78 15.38
C SER A 136 8.91 -11.37 14.36
N TYR A 137 7.87 -10.62 14.02
CA TYR A 137 6.81 -11.12 13.16
C TYR A 137 6.03 -10.01 12.46
N ILE A 138 5.25 -10.45 11.47
CA ILE A 138 4.09 -9.71 10.98
C ILE A 138 2.82 -10.52 11.23
N GLY A 139 1.87 -9.90 11.92
CA GLY A 139 0.58 -10.47 12.27
C GLY A 139 -0.52 -9.73 11.52
N VAL A 140 -1.52 -10.46 11.02
CA VAL A 140 -2.69 -9.84 10.40
C VAL A 140 -3.97 -10.33 11.08
N LYS A 141 -4.88 -9.41 11.32
CA LYS A 141 -6.20 -9.68 11.88
C LYS A 141 -7.25 -8.81 11.20
N ALA A 142 -8.44 -9.34 10.97
CA ALA A 142 -9.53 -8.56 10.41
C ALA A 142 -10.91 -8.90 11.00
N GLY A 143 -11.88 -8.01 10.79
CA GLY A 143 -13.21 -8.07 11.40
C GLY A 143 -13.26 -7.28 12.70
N ASP A 144 -13.83 -7.87 13.75
CA ASP A 144 -13.75 -7.29 15.10
C ASP A 144 -12.36 -7.59 15.68
N VAL A 145 -11.46 -6.64 15.49
CA VAL A 145 -10.08 -6.72 15.97
C VAL A 145 -10.11 -6.57 17.48
N HIS A 146 -9.71 -7.67 18.12
CA HIS A 146 -9.32 -7.77 19.53
C HIS A 146 -8.03 -8.57 19.57
N ALA A 147 -6.89 -7.89 19.68
CA ALA A 147 -5.57 -8.51 19.61
C ALA A 147 -4.81 -8.41 20.94
N ASN A 148 -4.18 -9.52 21.34
CA ASN A 148 -3.19 -9.59 22.40
C ASN A 148 -1.80 -9.78 21.78
N THR A 149 -0.99 -8.72 21.77
CA THR A 149 0.35 -8.69 21.17
C THR A 149 1.37 -9.56 21.92
N GLN A 150 1.09 -9.95 23.17
CA GLN A 150 1.93 -10.88 23.93
C GLN A 150 1.75 -12.35 23.50
N ASN A 151 0.68 -12.68 22.79
CA ASN A 151 0.41 -14.03 22.30
C ASN A 151 -0.07 -14.01 20.85
N ALA A 152 0.85 -13.61 19.96
CA ALA A 152 0.56 -13.37 18.55
C ALA A 152 -0.09 -14.58 17.85
N ASP A 153 0.45 -15.79 18.06
CA ASP A 153 -0.01 -17.01 17.40
C ASP A 153 -1.50 -17.35 17.65
N ARG A 154 -2.03 -16.95 18.81
CA ARG A 154 -3.45 -17.15 19.15
C ARG A 154 -4.33 -15.94 18.86
N SER A 155 -3.69 -14.77 18.70
CA SER A 155 -4.37 -13.49 18.61
C SER A 155 -4.67 -13.08 17.17
N PHE A 156 -3.73 -13.34 16.25
CA PHE A 156 -3.85 -12.95 14.84
C PHE A 156 -4.39 -14.11 13.99
N ASP A 157 -5.07 -13.78 12.89
CA ASP A 157 -5.57 -14.77 11.94
C ASP A 157 -4.40 -15.48 11.22
N LYS A 158 -3.31 -14.73 11.01
CA LYS A 158 -2.06 -15.25 10.47
C LYS A 158 -0.88 -14.49 11.05
N VAL A 159 0.17 -15.23 11.38
CA VAL A 159 1.49 -14.71 11.76
C VAL A 159 2.54 -15.25 10.80
N VAL A 160 3.44 -14.38 10.36
CA VAL A 160 4.64 -14.72 9.60
C VAL A 160 5.84 -14.25 10.40
N TYR A 161 6.64 -15.20 10.87
CA TYR A 161 7.90 -14.90 11.54
C TYR A 161 8.94 -14.50 10.50
N ARG A 162 9.60 -13.37 10.76
CA ARG A 162 10.63 -12.79 9.91
C ARG A 162 11.64 -12.10 10.81
N ASP A 163 12.91 -12.40 10.62
CA ASP A 163 13.98 -11.65 11.26
C ASP A 163 14.16 -10.32 10.53
N PHE A 164 13.98 -9.21 11.23
CA PHE A 164 14.29 -7.89 10.71
C PHE A 164 15.72 -7.52 11.09
N VAL A 165 16.41 -6.85 10.19
CA VAL A 165 17.75 -6.30 10.43
C VAL A 165 17.70 -4.77 10.42
N PRO A 166 18.54 -4.07 11.20
CA PRO A 166 18.63 -2.62 11.11
C PRO A 166 18.96 -2.17 9.67
N GLY A 167 18.23 -1.18 9.18
CA GLY A 167 18.25 -0.70 7.80
C GLY A 167 17.41 -1.51 6.81
N ASP A 168 16.72 -2.57 7.26
CA ASP A 168 15.83 -3.35 6.39
C ASP A 168 14.68 -2.46 5.90
N VAL A 169 14.49 -2.43 4.58
CA VAL A 169 13.43 -1.70 3.90
C VAL A 169 12.53 -2.69 3.19
N PHE A 170 11.25 -2.66 3.51
CA PHE A 170 10.27 -3.57 2.92
C PHE A 170 8.94 -2.85 2.69
N ILE A 171 8.11 -3.49 1.87
CA ILE A 171 6.78 -3.03 1.53
C ILE A 171 5.77 -3.94 2.21
N VAL A 172 4.82 -3.33 2.92
CA VAL A 172 3.55 -3.96 3.25
C VAL A 172 2.52 -3.45 2.27
N ARG A 173 1.86 -4.34 1.53
CA ARG A 173 0.81 -3.98 0.58
C ARG A 173 -0.54 -4.44 1.11
N ILE A 174 -1.52 -3.55 1.11
CA ILE A 174 -2.93 -3.88 1.31
C ILE A 174 -3.64 -3.69 -0.04
N GLU A 175 -4.13 -4.79 -0.59
CA GLU A 175 -4.78 -4.81 -1.90
C GLU A 175 -6.21 -5.30 -1.77
N GLN A 176 -7.16 -4.51 -2.26
CA GLN A 176 -8.55 -4.91 -2.46
C GLN A 176 -8.79 -5.10 -3.96
N ASP A 177 -8.89 -6.36 -4.38
CA ASP A 177 -9.47 -6.74 -5.68
C ASP A 177 -10.76 -7.53 -5.41
N ASP A 178 -10.81 -8.81 -5.82
CA ASP A 178 -11.90 -9.74 -5.51
C ASP A 178 -11.95 -10.11 -4.01
N GLN A 179 -10.81 -10.00 -3.32
CA GLN A 179 -10.64 -10.22 -1.89
C GLN A 179 -9.61 -9.21 -1.37
N LEU A 180 -9.68 -8.88 -0.08
CA LEU A 180 -8.65 -8.07 0.55
C LEU A 180 -7.44 -8.93 0.90
N THR A 181 -6.27 -8.62 0.37
CA THR A 181 -5.05 -9.39 0.60
C THR A 181 -3.95 -8.50 1.15
N VAL A 182 -3.28 -8.97 2.19
CA VAL A 182 -2.06 -8.34 2.73
C VAL A 182 -0.86 -9.07 2.15
N TYR A 183 0.08 -8.33 1.58
CA TYR A 183 1.35 -8.85 1.08
C TYR A 183 2.52 -8.20 1.82
N ILE A 184 3.65 -8.90 1.82
CA ILE A 184 4.93 -8.35 2.23
C ILE A 184 6.03 -8.73 1.25
N GLY A 185 6.98 -7.81 1.05
CA GLY A 185 8.28 -8.14 0.47
C GLY A 185 9.00 -6.91 -0.02
N GLU A 186 9.67 -7.04 -1.14
CA GLU A 186 10.26 -5.94 -1.89
C GLU A 186 9.36 -5.59 -3.09
N SER A 187 9.58 -4.42 -3.71
CA SER A 187 8.77 -3.93 -4.85
C SER A 187 8.58 -4.95 -5.98
N ASN A 188 9.60 -5.79 -6.24
CA ASN A 188 9.56 -6.79 -7.31
C ASN A 188 9.20 -8.20 -6.83
N ASN A 189 9.05 -8.42 -5.52
CA ASN A 189 8.84 -9.74 -4.93
C ASN A 189 7.96 -9.64 -3.68
N LEU A 190 6.67 -9.39 -3.90
CA LEU A 190 5.66 -9.38 -2.85
C LEU A 190 5.05 -10.78 -2.69
N VAL A 191 4.98 -11.25 -1.45
CA VAL A 191 4.42 -12.55 -1.09
C VAL A 191 3.13 -12.34 -0.28
N PRO A 192 2.02 -13.02 -0.61
CA PRO A 192 0.78 -12.88 0.17
C PRO A 192 0.96 -13.48 1.57
N VAL A 193 0.57 -12.70 2.59
CA VAL A 193 0.49 -13.14 3.99
C VAL A 193 -0.85 -13.80 4.24
N HIS A 194 -1.95 -13.10 3.93
CA HIS A 194 -3.31 -13.59 4.13
C HIS A 194 -4.30 -12.86 3.24
N GLY A 195 -5.39 -13.55 2.85
CA GLY A 195 -6.46 -13.01 2.02
C GLY A 195 -7.83 -13.24 2.65
N TYR A 196 -8.65 -12.20 2.67
CA TYR A 196 -9.97 -12.16 3.27
C TYR A 196 -11.06 -12.03 2.20
N LYS A 197 -11.80 -13.11 1.96
CA LYS A 197 -12.86 -13.16 0.93
C LYS A 197 -14.13 -12.38 1.29
N ALA A 198 -14.46 -12.28 2.57
CA ALA A 198 -15.73 -11.72 3.05
C ALA A 198 -15.60 -10.30 3.64
N LEU A 199 -14.38 -9.81 3.82
CA LEU A 199 -14.13 -8.40 4.11
C LEU A 199 -14.11 -7.66 2.79
N ALA A 200 -15.29 -7.49 2.19
CA ALA A 200 -15.48 -6.35 1.31
C ALA A 200 -15.20 -5.14 2.20
N SER A 201 -14.09 -4.43 1.96
CA SER A 201 -13.80 -3.16 2.62
C SER A 201 -15.10 -2.38 2.67
N LYS A 202 -15.70 -2.23 3.85
CA LYS A 202 -16.83 -1.33 4.00
C LYS A 202 -16.38 -0.01 3.40
N LYS A 203 -17.22 0.57 2.53
CA LYS A 203 -16.94 1.90 2.00
C LYS A 203 -16.69 2.82 3.19
N ASP A 204 -15.80 3.77 2.97
CA ASP A 204 -15.51 4.81 3.95
C ASP A 204 -14.57 4.40 5.09
N ASN A 205 -13.64 3.47 4.85
CA ASN A 205 -12.55 3.20 5.79
C ASN A 205 -11.41 4.21 5.65
N PHE A 206 -10.91 4.69 6.78
CA PHE A 206 -9.67 5.43 6.91
C PHE A 206 -8.49 4.47 7.03
N ILE A 207 -7.32 4.94 6.60
CA ILE A 207 -6.06 4.22 6.75
C ILE A 207 -5.28 4.91 7.85
N GLY A 208 -4.62 4.15 8.71
CA GLY A 208 -3.62 4.73 9.59
C GLY A 208 -2.42 3.86 9.80
N VAL A 209 -1.37 4.52 10.28
CA VAL A 209 -0.12 3.88 10.71
C VAL A 209 0.26 4.48 12.07
N SER A 210 0.64 3.63 13.03
CA SER A 210 1.13 4.02 14.35
C SER A 210 2.39 3.26 14.64
N ALA A 211 3.22 3.83 15.49
CA ALA A 211 4.30 3.09 16.11
C ALA A 211 4.34 3.41 17.59
N TYR A 212 4.86 2.45 18.35
CA TYR A 212 5.21 2.60 19.75
C TYR A 212 6.61 2.04 19.94
N THR A 213 7.46 2.78 20.66
CA THR A 213 8.87 2.41 20.83
C THR A 213 9.13 1.48 21.99
N GLY A 214 8.16 1.27 22.88
CA GLY A 214 8.33 0.43 24.07
C GLY A 214 9.39 0.99 25.03
N LYS A 215 9.93 0.12 25.90
CA LYS A 215 10.89 0.52 26.94
C LYS A 215 12.30 0.84 26.41
N TYR A 216 12.61 0.41 25.19
CA TYR A 216 13.94 0.54 24.60
C TYR A 216 13.86 1.47 23.38
N PRO A 217 14.91 2.24 23.07
CA PRO A 217 14.91 3.13 21.91
C PRO A 217 14.95 2.32 20.59
N SER A 218 13.77 1.89 20.14
CA SER A 218 13.54 1.35 18.80
C SER A 218 13.03 2.46 17.88
N SER A 219 13.26 2.33 16.58
CA SER A 219 12.71 3.29 15.62
C SER A 219 12.34 2.60 14.33
N MET A 220 11.08 2.74 13.96
CA MET A 220 10.56 2.41 12.64
C MET A 220 10.19 3.69 11.91
N ARG A 221 10.41 3.69 10.61
CA ARG A 221 10.22 4.86 9.76
C ARG A 221 9.34 4.52 8.58
N ILE A 222 8.54 5.49 8.16
CA ILE A 222 7.73 5.42 6.95
C ILE A 222 8.48 6.24 5.89
N ILE A 223 8.93 5.56 4.85
CA ILE A 223 9.56 6.16 3.66
C ILE A 223 8.48 6.62 2.67
N GLY A 224 7.30 6.03 2.70
CA GLY A 224 6.23 6.48 1.82
C GLY A 224 5.00 5.61 1.92
N ILE A 225 3.88 6.20 1.52
CA ILE A 225 2.61 5.49 1.34
C ILE A 225 2.15 5.78 -0.08
N GLU A 226 2.09 4.75 -0.92
CA GLU A 226 1.70 4.86 -2.32
C GLU A 226 0.36 4.17 -2.53
N SER A 227 -0.64 4.94 -2.94
CA SER A 227 -1.97 4.42 -3.21
C SER A 227 -2.29 4.40 -4.71
N TYR A 228 -2.98 3.35 -5.13
CA TYR A 228 -3.39 3.14 -6.51
C TYR A 228 -4.83 2.64 -6.58
N LYS A 229 -5.58 3.16 -7.54
CA LYS A 229 -6.84 2.57 -7.99
C LYS A 229 -6.54 1.47 -9.00
N LEU A 230 -7.12 0.30 -8.79
CA LEU A 230 -6.98 -0.82 -9.73
C LEU A 230 -8.05 -0.72 -10.83
N LYS A 231 -7.64 -0.78 -12.09
CA LYS A 231 -8.56 -0.78 -13.24
C LYS A 231 -9.14 -2.18 -13.47
N ASN A 232 -10.45 -2.24 -13.71
CA ASN A 232 -11.15 -3.46 -14.12
C ASN A 232 -10.88 -3.76 -15.61
N PHE A 233 -9.82 -4.51 -15.93
CA PHE A 233 -9.67 -5.06 -17.29
C PHE A 233 -10.40 -6.41 -17.45
N LYS A 234 -10.46 -7.24 -16.39
CA LYS A 234 -11.09 -8.57 -16.45
C LYS A 234 -12.60 -8.54 -16.74
N ARG A 235 -13.31 -7.45 -16.45
CA ARG A 235 -14.75 -7.32 -16.72
C ARG A 235 -15.08 -6.87 -18.15
N LEU A 236 -14.19 -6.10 -18.78
CA LEU A 236 -14.33 -5.70 -20.19
C LEU A 236 -14.14 -6.88 -21.15
N VAL A 237 -13.28 -7.84 -20.80
CA VAL A 237 -13.01 -9.01 -21.66
C VAL A 237 -14.05 -10.12 -21.46
N ARG A 238 -14.71 -10.19 -20.29
CA ARG A 238 -15.66 -11.28 -19.98
C ARG A 238 -17.09 -11.03 -20.49
N ASP A 239 -17.46 -9.78 -20.78
CA ASP A 239 -18.71 -9.45 -21.48
C ASP A 239 -18.57 -9.46 -23.03
N GLU A 240 -17.35 -9.65 -23.56
CA GLU A 240 -17.11 -9.80 -25.02
C GLU A 240 -16.67 -11.21 -25.43
N SER A 241 -16.94 -12.24 -24.61
CA SER A 241 -16.84 -13.63 -25.09
C SER A 241 -18.05 -14.00 -25.96
N GLN A 242 -18.19 -13.34 -27.11
CA GLN A 242 -18.74 -13.83 -28.39
C GLN A 242 -19.06 -12.65 -29.33
N ARG A 243 -18.03 -11.90 -29.76
CA ARG A 243 -18.01 -11.26 -31.08
C ARG A 243 -16.61 -10.73 -31.30
N GLY A 244 -15.86 -11.31 -32.23
CA GLY A 244 -14.64 -10.69 -32.73
C GLY A 244 -14.98 -9.25 -33.14
N GLY A 245 -14.51 -8.30 -32.32
CA GLY A 245 -15.05 -6.95 -32.29
C GLY A 245 -14.92 -6.26 -33.65
N SER A 246 -16.00 -5.61 -34.08
CA SER A 246 -16.08 -4.75 -35.26
C SER A 246 -14.86 -3.82 -35.43
N LEU A 247 -14.27 -3.39 -34.32
CA LEU A 247 -13.04 -2.59 -34.27
C LEU A 247 -11.80 -3.27 -34.87
N VAL A 248 -11.65 -4.58 -34.71
CA VAL A 248 -10.54 -5.34 -35.32
C VAL A 248 -10.69 -5.36 -36.84
N TRP A 249 -11.92 -5.52 -37.33
CA TRP A 249 -12.23 -5.44 -38.76
C TRP A 249 -12.00 -4.03 -39.31
N ILE A 250 -12.40 -2.98 -38.59
CA ILE A 250 -12.14 -1.59 -38.98
C ILE A 250 -10.63 -1.32 -39.08
N LEU A 251 -9.85 -1.74 -38.08
CA LEU A 251 -8.39 -1.63 -38.10
C LEU A 251 -7.77 -2.42 -39.27
N PHE A 252 -8.27 -3.62 -39.53
CA PHE A 252 -7.82 -4.45 -40.65
C PHE A 252 -8.09 -3.78 -42.01
N PHE A 253 -9.28 -3.21 -42.21
CA PHE A 253 -9.63 -2.48 -43.44
C PHE A 253 -8.81 -1.20 -43.62
N ILE A 254 -8.51 -0.48 -42.53
CA ILE A 254 -7.63 0.70 -42.59
C ILE A 254 -6.21 0.30 -43.02
N VAL A 255 -5.65 -0.77 -42.45
CA VAL A 255 -4.31 -1.25 -42.82
C VAL A 255 -4.29 -1.72 -44.28
N ILE A 256 -5.31 -2.46 -44.74
CA ILE A 256 -5.43 -2.86 -46.14
C ILE A 256 -5.56 -1.64 -47.06
N GLY A 257 -6.38 -0.66 -46.70
CA GLY A 257 -6.58 0.55 -47.50
C GLY A 257 -5.30 1.37 -47.64
N VAL A 258 -4.57 1.57 -46.55
CA VAL A 258 -3.27 2.28 -46.55
C VAL A 258 -2.24 1.51 -47.38
N THR A 259 -2.18 0.19 -47.23
CA THR A 259 -1.22 -0.66 -47.96
C THR A 259 -1.55 -0.68 -49.46
N GLY A 260 -2.82 -0.81 -49.82
CA GLY A 260 -3.30 -0.79 -51.19
C GLY A 260 -3.06 0.56 -51.87
N TYR A 261 -3.35 1.68 -51.18
CA TYR A 261 -3.07 3.03 -51.67
C TYR A 261 -1.56 3.24 -51.88
N TYR A 262 -0.74 2.80 -50.93
CA TYR A 262 0.71 2.90 -51.03
C TYR A 262 1.25 2.14 -52.26
N LEU A 263 0.84 0.88 -52.44
CA LEU A 263 1.24 0.07 -53.60
C LEU A 263 0.73 0.65 -54.92
N TYR A 264 -0.49 1.18 -54.96
CA TYR A 264 -1.05 1.84 -56.14
C TYR A 264 -0.28 3.11 -56.52
N SER A 265 0.08 3.94 -55.53
CA SER A 265 0.87 5.15 -55.75
C SER A 265 2.27 4.85 -56.31
N ILE A 266 2.86 3.70 -55.96
CA ILE A 266 4.14 3.23 -56.48
C ILE A 266 4.00 2.71 -57.93
N GLN A 267 2.90 2.04 -58.27
CA GLN A 267 2.65 1.58 -59.63
C GLN A 267 2.40 2.72 -60.62
N ILE A 268 1.68 3.77 -60.22
CA ILE A 268 1.45 4.94 -61.08
C ILE A 268 2.74 5.71 -61.36
N LYS A 269 3.64 5.82 -60.38
CA LYS A 269 4.94 6.50 -60.56
C LYS A 269 5.95 5.71 -61.41
N LYS A 270 5.62 4.48 -61.81
CA LYS A 270 6.43 3.63 -62.71
C LYS A 270 5.94 3.64 -64.17
N LYS A 271 4.84 4.34 -64.47
CA LYS A 271 4.46 4.71 -65.84
C LYS A 271 4.95 6.12 -66.14
#